data_AF-A0A0Q8IX54-F1
#
_entry.id   AF-A0A0Q8IX54-F1
#
_cell.length_a   1.000
_cell.length_b   1.000
_cell.length_c   1.000
_cell.angle_alpha   90.00
_cell.angle_beta   90.00
_cell.angle_gamma   90.00
#
_symmetry.space_group_name_H-M   'P 1'
#
loop_
_entity.id
_entity.type
_entity.pdbx_description
1 polymer ?
#
loop_
_entity_poly.entity_id
_entity_poly.type
_entity_poly.pdbx_seq_one_letter_code
_entity_poly.pdbx_strand_id
1 'polypeptide(L)'
;MVNEKVELPMKDPALPGLEITKPLHADHIVPMKQITEMDGFNKLSFGNQLEVLNHKPNFSPLSETANTSRGAKTYEQWTRYKKGNVDVDPAFRRSMMERAAKLEVELQEKIYSLLP
;
A
#
# COMPACT_ATOMS: atom_id res chain seq x y z
N MET A 1 -0.11 -6.90 -14.30
CA MET A 1 -1.25 -6.19 -13.67
C MET A 1 -1.57 -6.83 -12.31
N VAL A 2 -2.21 -6.14 -11.35
CA VAL A 2 -2.46 -6.70 -9.99
C VAL A 2 -3.32 -7.97 -9.95
N ASN A 3 -4.10 -8.23 -11.00
CA ASN A 3 -5.01 -9.39 -11.11
C ASN A 3 -4.53 -10.46 -12.12
N GLU A 4 -3.33 -10.34 -12.70
CA GLU A 4 -2.90 -11.16 -13.84
C GLU A 4 -2.74 -12.67 -13.53
N LYS A 5 -2.60 -13.03 -12.25
CA LYS A 5 -2.42 -14.42 -11.79
C LYS A 5 -3.29 -14.76 -10.58
N VAL A 6 -4.40 -14.06 -10.43
CA VAL A 6 -5.28 -14.22 -9.27
C VAL A 6 -6.38 -15.22 -9.63
N GLU A 7 -6.40 -16.35 -8.92
CA GLU A 7 -7.50 -17.31 -8.95
C GLU A 7 -8.45 -17.02 -7.79
N LEU A 8 -9.74 -16.87 -8.07
CA LEU A 8 -10.78 -16.57 -7.09
C LEU A 8 -11.79 -17.72 -7.01
N PRO A 9 -12.34 -18.04 -5.83
CA PRO A 9 -12.09 -17.37 -4.56
C PRO A 9 -10.75 -17.74 -3.93
N MET A 10 -10.18 -16.82 -3.14
CA MET A 10 -8.99 -17.08 -2.34
C MET A 10 -9.16 -16.57 -0.91
N LYS A 11 -8.41 -17.13 0.03
CA LYS A 11 -8.37 -16.61 1.41
C LYS A 11 -7.76 -15.21 1.42
N ASP A 12 -8.33 -14.30 2.22
CA ASP A 12 -7.77 -12.97 2.39
C ASP A 12 -6.48 -13.06 3.25
N PRO A 13 -5.30 -12.71 2.69
CA PRO A 13 -4.04 -12.83 3.42
C PRO A 13 -3.89 -11.76 4.51
N ALA A 14 -4.62 -10.64 4.40
CA ALA A 14 -4.55 -9.55 5.37
C ALA A 14 -5.60 -9.69 6.47
N LEU A 15 -6.77 -10.28 6.16
CA LEU A 15 -7.90 -10.43 7.06
C LEU A 15 -8.30 -11.90 7.22
N PRO A 16 -7.67 -12.64 8.16
CA PRO A 16 -7.94 -14.06 8.38
C PRO A 16 -9.41 -14.40 8.56
N GLY A 17 -9.86 -15.47 7.91
CA GLY A 17 -11.25 -15.93 7.95
C GLY A 17 -12.18 -15.27 6.93
N LEU A 18 -11.71 -14.27 6.18
CA LEU A 18 -12.43 -13.74 5.03
C LEU A 18 -11.98 -14.40 3.72
N GLU A 19 -12.87 -14.39 2.73
CA GLU A 19 -12.60 -14.81 1.36
C GLU A 19 -12.71 -13.63 0.41
N ILE A 20 -11.81 -13.61 -0.56
CA ILE A 20 -11.79 -12.67 -1.66
C ILE A 20 -12.51 -13.35 -2.83
N THR A 21 -13.63 -12.76 -3.26
CA THR A 21 -14.44 -13.25 -4.38
C THR A 21 -14.49 -12.27 -5.56
N LYS A 22 -13.87 -11.10 -5.40
CA LYS A 22 -13.80 -10.01 -6.40
C LYS A 22 -12.34 -9.68 -6.73
N PRO A 23 -12.08 -9.02 -7.88
CA PRO A 23 -10.74 -8.57 -8.24
C PRO A 23 -10.05 -7.76 -7.12
N LEU A 24 -8.74 -7.93 -7.00
CA LEU A 24 -7.90 -7.20 -6.06
C LEU A 24 -7.72 -5.75 -6.52
N HIS A 25 -7.57 -4.86 -5.55
CA HIS A 25 -7.24 -3.45 -5.75
C HIS A 25 -5.73 -3.26 -5.65
N ALA A 26 -5.19 -2.29 -6.39
CA ALA A 26 -3.82 -1.84 -6.24
C ALA A 26 -3.74 -0.86 -5.08
N ASP A 27 -3.15 -1.29 -3.97
CA ASP A 27 -3.00 -0.48 -2.76
C ASP A 27 -1.56 0.03 -2.63
N HIS A 28 -1.39 1.27 -2.19
CA HIS A 28 -0.07 1.87 -1.98
C HIS A 28 0.55 1.32 -0.70
N ILE A 29 1.74 0.73 -0.75
CA ILE A 29 2.40 0.13 0.41
C ILE A 29 2.78 1.22 1.43
N VAL A 30 3.51 2.24 0.96
CA VAL A 30 3.67 3.54 1.61
C VAL A 30 2.48 4.41 1.22
N PRO A 31 1.60 4.82 2.15
CA PRO A 31 0.39 5.57 1.84
C PRO A 31 0.68 6.86 1.07
N MET A 32 -0.18 7.19 0.09
CA MET A 32 -0.07 8.45 -0.67
C MET A 32 0.08 9.68 0.24
N LYS A 33 -0.67 9.74 1.35
CA LYS A 33 -0.56 10.84 2.32
C LYS A 33 0.87 11.02 2.84
N GLN A 34 1.54 9.93 3.19
CA GLN A 34 2.92 9.96 3.69
C GLN A 34 3.88 10.41 2.58
N ILE A 35 3.68 9.93 1.34
CA ILE A 35 4.52 10.33 0.20
C ILE A 35 4.40 11.84 -0.07
N THR A 36 3.19 12.39 -0.01
CA THR A 36 2.99 13.83 -0.23
C THR A 36 3.62 14.71 0.84
N GLU A 37 3.97 14.13 1.99
CA GLU A 37 4.62 14.79 3.13
C GLU A 37 6.15 14.55 3.15
N MET A 38 6.70 13.72 2.24
CA MET A 38 8.14 13.48 2.12
C MET A 38 8.89 14.74 1.67
N ASP A 39 10.14 14.89 2.14
CA ASP A 39 10.92 16.09 1.85
C ASP A 39 11.16 16.24 0.34
N GLY A 40 10.95 17.45 -0.16
CA GLY A 40 11.10 17.78 -1.57
C GLY A 40 9.90 17.42 -2.46
N PHE A 41 8.93 16.59 -2.03
CA PHE A 41 7.82 16.18 -2.90
C PHE A 41 7.01 17.38 -3.43
N ASN A 42 6.76 18.36 -2.58
CA ASN A 42 6.02 19.57 -2.93
C ASN A 42 6.78 20.53 -3.87
N LYS A 43 8.09 20.30 -4.09
CA LYS A 43 8.92 21.09 -5.02
C LYS A 43 8.98 20.46 -6.42
N LEU A 44 8.50 19.23 -6.57
CA LEU A 44 8.45 18.54 -7.86
C LEU A 44 7.43 19.18 -8.80
N SER A 45 7.69 19.08 -10.11
CA SER A 45 6.66 19.34 -11.12
C SER A 45 5.49 18.36 -10.96
N PHE A 46 4.30 18.72 -11.43
CA PHE A 46 3.13 17.83 -11.38
C PHE A 46 3.40 16.47 -12.07
N GLY A 47 4.16 16.47 -13.18
CA GLY A 47 4.57 15.24 -13.86
C GLY A 47 5.44 14.34 -12.97
N ASN A 48 6.44 14.93 -12.29
CA ASN A 48 7.33 14.21 -11.39
C ASN A 48 6.59 13.72 -10.12
N GLN A 49 5.63 14.49 -9.60
CA GLN A 49 4.75 14.05 -8.52
C GLN A 49 3.95 12.81 -8.92
N LEU A 50 3.34 12.82 -10.11
CA LEU A 50 2.62 11.65 -10.63
C LEU A 50 3.55 10.45 -10.83
N GLU A 51 4.79 10.67 -11.24
CA GLU A 51 5.78 9.58 -11.39
C GLU A 51 6.11 8.93 -10.04
N VAL A 52 6.31 9.72 -8.99
CA VAL A 52 6.56 9.21 -7.62
C VAL A 52 5.32 8.50 -7.07
N LEU A 53 4.13 9.09 -7.21
CA LEU A 53 2.88 8.50 -6.73
C LEU A 53 2.49 7.20 -7.46
N ASN A 54 2.89 7.06 -8.72
CA ASN A 54 2.66 5.86 -9.53
C ASN A 54 3.87 4.93 -9.58
N HIS A 55 4.80 5.05 -8.62
CA HIS A 55 5.96 4.18 -8.53
C HIS A 55 5.53 2.72 -8.37
N LYS A 56 5.69 1.92 -9.43
CA LYS A 56 5.14 0.55 -9.53
C LYS A 56 5.50 -0.37 -8.34
N PRO A 57 6.74 -0.35 -7.81
CA PRO A 57 7.11 -1.13 -6.62
C PRO A 57 6.29 -0.81 -5.37
N ASN A 58 5.73 0.40 -5.27
CA ASN A 58 4.90 0.83 -4.15
C ASN A 58 3.45 0.32 -4.20
N PHE A 59 3.10 -0.57 -5.12
CA PHE A 59 1.77 -1.19 -5.13
C PHE A 59 1.80 -2.64 -4.66
N SER A 60 0.80 -3.02 -3.86
CA SER A 60 0.53 -4.40 -3.47
C SER A 60 -0.95 -4.71 -3.68
N PRO A 61 -1.31 -5.93 -4.12
CA PRO A 61 -2.71 -6.29 -4.19
C PRO A 61 -3.32 -6.40 -2.79
N LEU A 62 -4.54 -5.87 -2.61
CA LEU A 62 -5.40 -6.07 -1.45
C LEU A 62 -6.84 -6.33 -1.88
N SER A 63 -7.61 -7.02 -1.02
CA SER A 63 -9.06 -7.09 -1.19
C SER A 63 -9.70 -5.70 -1.06
N GLU A 64 -10.87 -5.49 -1.67
CA GLU A 64 -11.66 -4.27 -1.50
C GLU A 64 -11.87 -3.96 0.00
N THR A 65 -12.25 -4.98 0.79
CA THR A 65 -12.47 -4.87 2.23
C THR A 65 -11.21 -4.44 2.99
N ALA A 66 -10.07 -5.10 2.73
CA ALA A 66 -8.80 -4.77 3.37
C ALA A 66 -8.33 -3.36 3.00
N ASN A 67 -8.38 -3.01 1.72
CA ASN A 67 -7.99 -1.71 1.19
C ASN A 67 -8.82 -0.57 1.83
N THR A 68 -10.16 -0.71 1.84
CA THR A 68 -11.04 0.28 2.48
C THR A 68 -10.86 0.36 3.99
N SER A 69 -10.64 -0.78 4.66
CA SER A 69 -10.40 -0.85 6.11
C SER A 69 -9.11 -0.11 6.51
N ARG A 70 -8.04 -0.30 5.74
CA ARG A 70 -6.76 0.36 5.94
C ARG A 70 -6.90 1.86 5.73
N GLY A 71 -7.39 2.28 4.56
CA GLY A 71 -7.42 3.67 4.14
C GLY A 71 -6.02 4.28 4.13
N ALA A 72 -5.85 5.51 4.62
CA ALA A 72 -4.55 6.20 4.63
C ALA A 72 -3.59 5.77 5.76
N LYS A 73 -3.92 4.72 6.52
CA LYS A 73 -3.07 4.24 7.63
C LYS A 73 -1.84 3.51 7.10
N THR A 74 -0.72 3.65 7.79
CA THR A 74 0.43 2.76 7.61
C THR A 74 0.08 1.33 8.06
N TYR A 75 0.87 0.34 7.66
CA TYR A 75 0.70 -1.03 8.17
C TYR A 75 1.00 -1.12 9.68
N GLU A 76 1.82 -0.21 10.23
CA GLU A 76 1.99 -0.10 11.68
C GLU A 76 0.71 0.41 12.37
N GLN A 77 0.00 1.36 11.77
CA GLN A 77 -1.24 1.90 12.35
C GLN A 77 -2.45 1.00 12.13
N TRP A 78 -2.47 0.21 11.05
CA TRP A 78 -3.59 -0.66 10.69
C TRP A 78 -3.49 -2.03 11.35
N THR A 79 -4.07 -2.16 12.54
CA THR A 79 -4.03 -3.39 13.36
C THR A 79 -5.28 -4.26 13.24
N ARG A 80 -6.43 -3.68 12.86
CA ARG A 80 -7.72 -4.38 12.87
C ARG A 80 -8.69 -3.83 11.82
N TYR A 81 -9.43 -4.73 11.17
CA TYR A 81 -10.67 -4.40 10.48
C TYR A 81 -11.83 -4.32 11.48
N LYS A 82 -12.12 -3.10 11.94
CA LYS A 82 -13.09 -2.86 13.03
C LYS A 82 -14.50 -3.38 12.73
N LYS A 83 -15.02 -3.15 11.52
CA LYS A 83 -16.39 -3.55 11.15
C LYS A 83 -16.59 -5.07 11.13
N GLY A 84 -15.58 -5.83 10.73
CA GLY A 84 -15.62 -7.30 10.75
C GLY A 84 -15.12 -7.92 12.05
N ASN A 85 -14.64 -7.11 12.99
CA ASN A 85 -14.00 -7.56 14.23
C ASN A 85 -12.80 -8.51 14.01
N VAL A 86 -12.07 -8.36 12.90
CA VAL A 86 -10.93 -9.20 12.50
C VAL A 86 -9.62 -8.45 12.67
N ASP A 87 -8.69 -9.00 13.46
CA ASP A 87 -7.32 -8.47 13.55
C ASP A 87 -6.56 -8.76 12.26
N VAL A 88 -5.72 -7.81 11.83
CA VAL A 88 -4.89 -7.98 10.64
C VAL A 88 -3.87 -9.08 10.89
N ASP A 89 -3.67 -9.97 9.92
CA ASP A 89 -2.71 -11.07 10.06
C ASP A 89 -1.31 -10.53 10.42
N PRO A 90 -0.68 -11.00 11.51
CA PRO A 90 0.57 -10.43 12.00
C PRO A 90 1.75 -10.72 11.07
N ALA A 91 1.76 -11.86 10.37
CA ALA A 91 2.84 -12.20 9.44
C ALA A 91 2.73 -11.35 8.17
N PHE A 92 1.52 -11.21 7.62
CA PHE A 92 1.23 -10.29 6.53
C PHE A 92 1.65 -8.86 6.91
N ARG A 93 1.15 -8.34 8.04
CA ARG A 93 1.44 -6.98 8.50
C ARG A 93 2.93 -6.73 8.67
N ARG A 94 3.67 -7.65 9.29
CA ARG A 94 5.14 -7.55 9.44
C ARG A 94 5.84 -7.48 8.08
N SER A 95 5.47 -8.37 7.14
CA SER A 95 6.07 -8.35 5.79
C SER A 95 5.82 -7.03 5.06
N MET A 96 4.65 -6.43 5.24
CA MET A 96 4.30 -5.16 4.62
C MET A 96 5.02 -3.98 5.28
N MET A 97 5.25 -4.01 6.60
CA MET A 97 6.07 -3.03 7.30
C MET A 97 7.53 -3.05 6.82
N GLU A 98 8.12 -4.23 6.64
CA GLU A 98 9.48 -4.38 6.10
C GLU A 98 9.59 -3.86 4.67
N ARG A 99 8.57 -4.13 3.83
CA ARG A 99 8.50 -3.58 2.47
C ARG A 99 8.32 -2.06 2.48
N ALA A 100 7.46 -1.53 3.35
CA ALA A 100 7.24 -0.10 3.48
C ALA A 100 8.53 0.63 3.86
N ALA A 101 9.29 0.13 4.85
CA ALA A 101 10.56 0.75 5.25
C ALA A 101 11.57 0.85 4.09
N LYS A 102 11.66 -0.18 3.25
CA LYS A 102 12.54 -0.16 2.06
C LYS A 102 12.03 0.83 0.99
N LEU A 103 10.72 0.84 0.75
CA LEU A 103 10.10 1.71 -0.23
C LEU A 103 10.12 3.18 0.19
N GLU A 104 10.08 3.48 1.48
CA GLU A 104 10.22 4.85 1.99
C GLU A 104 11.57 5.45 1.58
N VAL A 105 12.66 4.68 1.72
CA VAL A 105 13.99 5.10 1.27
C VAL A 105 14.01 5.28 -0.26
N GLU A 106 13.52 4.28 -1.00
CA GLU A 106 13.51 4.32 -2.46
C GLU A 106 12.68 5.50 -3.02
N LEU A 107 11.51 5.78 -2.43
CA LEU A 107 10.67 6.91 -2.81
C LEU A 107 11.33 8.24 -2.49
N GLN A 108 11.99 8.35 -1.33
CA GLN A 108 12.73 9.56 -0.96
C GLN A 108 13.90 9.83 -1.89
N GLU A 109 14.68 8.80 -2.25
CA GLU A 109 15.76 8.89 -3.24
C GLU A 109 15.21 9.29 -4.62
N LYS A 110 14.07 8.71 -5.01
CA LYS A 110 13.39 9.07 -6.26
C LYS A 110 12.97 10.54 -6.27
N ILE A 111 12.40 11.04 -5.18
CA ILE A 111 12.03 12.46 -5.05
C ILE A 111 13.26 13.33 -5.22
N TYR A 112 14.35 13.04 -4.51
CA TYR A 112 15.59 13.82 -4.63
C TYR A 112 16.20 13.79 -6.03
N SER A 113 16.13 12.65 -6.74
CA SER A 113 16.61 12.54 -8.13
C SER A 113 15.81 13.36 -9.15
N LEU A 114 14.60 13.79 -8.78
CA LEU A 114 13.67 14.52 -9.63
C LEU A 114 13.56 16.01 -9.24
N LEU A 115 14.30 16.45 -8.22
CA LEU A 115 14.41 17.85 -7.86
C LEU A 115 15.20 18.63 -8.94
N PRO A 116 14.84 19.90 -9.18
CA PRO A 116 15.53 20.76 -10.13
C PRO A 116 16.94 21.17 -9.68
#